data_AF-A0A6P2G038-F1
#
_entry.id   AF-A0A6P2G038-F1
#
_cell.length_a   1.000
_cell.length_b   1.000
_cell.length_c   1.000
_cell.angle_alpha   90.00
_cell.angle_beta   90.00
_cell.angle_gamma   90.00
#
_symmetry.space_group_name_H-M   'P 1'
#
loop_
_entity.id
_entity.type
_entity.pdbx_description
1 polymer ?
#
loop_
_entity_poly.entity_id
_entity_poly.type
_entity_poly.pdbx_seq_one_letter_code
_entity_poly.pdbx_strand_id
1 'polypeptide(L)'
;MLIDLLHLWRSGGTAEMLRDVPSSALGSVQLCDARLQDPTDAGLIDEARQGRLFPGEGELPLKAFMDALPAAIPVGAEVPCGQTHPGLGPWERAARACAASREFLASWQPSR
;
A
#
# COMPACT_ATOMS: atom_id res chain seq x y z
N MET A 1 14.36 -0.16 -7.22
CA MET A 1 13.30 0.83 -6.95
C MET A 1 12.37 0.28 -5.88
N LEU A 2 11.90 1.14 -4.99
CA LEU A 2 10.87 0.87 -3.99
C LEU A 2 9.55 1.40 -4.54
N ILE A 3 8.51 0.57 -4.56
CA ILE A 3 7.16 0.98 -4.97
C ILE A 3 6.32 1.21 -3.71
N ASP A 4 5.96 2.45 -3.43
CA ASP A 4 4.94 2.76 -2.43
C ASP A 4 3.57 2.80 -3.13
N LEU A 5 2.62 1.97 -2.68
CA LEU A 5 1.32 1.84 -3.34
C LEU A 5 0.43 3.08 -3.20
N LEU A 6 0.54 3.83 -2.10
CA LEU A 6 -0.15 5.12 -1.98
C LEU A 6 0.42 6.10 -3.00
N HIS A 7 1.74 6.25 -3.02
CA HIS A 7 2.38 7.21 -3.92
C HIS A 7 2.19 6.84 -5.38
N LEU A 8 2.25 5.55 -5.72
CA LEU A 8 1.94 5.07 -7.07
C LEU A 8 0.52 5.46 -7.49
N TRP A 9 -0.47 5.21 -6.63
CA TRP A 9 -1.86 5.56 -6.92
C TRP A 9 -2.04 7.07 -7.08
N ARG A 10 -1.54 7.86 -6.12
CA ARG A 10 -1.67 9.33 -6.12
C ARG A 10 -0.89 10.02 -7.24
N SER A 11 0.11 9.36 -7.83
CA SER A 11 0.78 9.86 -9.03
C SER A 11 0.08 9.47 -10.34
N GLY A 12 -1.07 8.79 -10.28
CA GLY A 12 -1.78 8.25 -11.44
C GLY A 12 -1.14 6.99 -12.04
N GLY A 13 -0.28 6.31 -11.28
CA GLY A 13 0.34 5.06 -11.69
C GLY A 13 -0.65 3.90 -11.70
N THR A 14 -0.48 2.98 -12.65
CA THR A 14 -1.37 1.82 -12.81
C THR A 14 -0.61 0.50 -12.72
N ALA A 15 -1.34 -0.61 -12.55
CA ALA A 15 -0.77 -1.95 -12.59
C ALA A 15 -0.11 -2.25 -13.95
N GLU A 16 -0.66 -1.73 -15.04
CA GLU A 16 -0.11 -1.86 -16.39
C GLU A 16 1.27 -1.19 -16.48
N MET A 17 1.40 0.04 -15.96
CA MET A 17 2.69 0.74 -15.93
C MET A 17 3.74 -0.03 -15.12
N LEU A 18 3.34 -0.71 -14.02
CA LEU A 18 4.26 -1.58 -13.27
C LEU A 18 4.73 -2.78 -14.09
N ARG A 19 3.86 -3.38 -14.92
CA ARG A 19 4.24 -4.53 -15.77
C ARG A 19 5.27 -4.16 -16.83
N ASP A 20 5.32 -2.89 -17.23
CA ASP A 20 6.30 -2.39 -18.21
C ASP A 20 7.69 -2.14 -17.57
N VAL A 21 7.79 -2.14 -16.24
CA VAL A 21 9.07 -1.97 -15.54
C VAL A 21 9.82 -3.31 -15.51
N PRO A 22 11.12 -3.35 -15.89
CA PRO A 22 11.92 -4.56 -15.75
C PRO A 22 11.93 -5.06 -14.31
N SER A 23 11.64 -6.35 -14.09
CA SER A 23 11.57 -6.94 -12.75
C SER A 23 12.87 -6.78 -11.96
N SER A 24 14.02 -6.76 -12.62
CA SER A 24 15.33 -6.51 -12.00
C SER A 24 15.49 -5.09 -11.43
N ALA A 25 14.65 -4.14 -11.84
CA ALA A 25 14.62 -2.78 -11.30
C ALA A 25 13.70 -2.67 -10.08
N LEU A 26 12.82 -3.64 -9.81
CA LEU A 26 11.87 -3.65 -8.70
C LEU A 26 12.50 -4.36 -7.49
N GLY A 27 12.77 -3.60 -6.43
CA GLY A 27 13.47 -4.10 -5.24
C GLY A 27 12.55 -4.46 -4.08
N SER A 28 11.48 -3.69 -3.87
CA SER A 28 10.51 -3.91 -2.79
C SER A 28 9.22 -3.11 -3.03
N VAL A 29 8.16 -3.49 -2.33
CA VAL A 29 6.89 -2.76 -2.30
C VAL A 29 6.49 -2.40 -0.87
N GLN A 30 5.94 -1.22 -0.68
CA GLN A 30 5.33 -0.77 0.57
C GLN A 30 3.81 -0.85 0.43
N LEU A 31 3.23 -1.71 1.27
CA LEU A 31 1.81 -2.03 1.30
C LEU A 31 1.10 -1.16 2.34
N CYS A 32 0.02 -0.53 1.89
CA CYS A 32 -0.98 0.17 2.68
C CYS A 32 -2.30 0.16 1.92
N ASP A 33 -3.31 0.81 2.46
CA ASP A 33 -4.53 1.13 1.73
C ASP A 33 -4.89 2.61 1.90
N ALA A 34 -5.82 3.09 1.09
CA ALA A 34 -6.33 4.45 1.13
C ALA A 34 -7.72 4.53 0.47
N ARG A 35 -8.39 5.67 0.62
CA ARG A 35 -9.64 5.94 -0.10
C ARG A 35 -9.37 6.16 -1.58
N LEU A 36 -10.32 5.86 -2.45
CA LEU A 36 -10.18 6.16 -3.88
C LEU A 36 -10.12 7.66 -4.15
N GLN A 37 -10.96 8.42 -3.43
CA GLN A 37 -11.01 9.87 -3.54
C GLN A 37 -9.65 10.48 -3.22
N ASP A 38 -9.07 11.19 -4.18
CA ASP A 38 -7.84 11.94 -3.97
C ASP A 38 -8.08 13.04 -2.93
N PRO A 39 -7.14 13.25 -2.00
CA PRO A 39 -7.15 14.43 -1.14
C PRO A 39 -6.84 15.68 -1.97
N THR A 40 -6.98 16.85 -1.35
CA THR A 40 -6.46 18.09 -1.93
C THR A 40 -4.93 18.05 -1.99
N ASP A 41 -4.30 18.93 -2.77
CA ASP A 41 -2.84 19.05 -2.83
C ASP A 41 -2.21 19.21 -1.44
N ALA A 42 -2.84 20.00 -0.56
CA ALA A 42 -2.41 20.15 0.82
C ALA A 42 -2.60 18.86 1.64
N GLY A 43 -3.66 18.10 1.37
CA GLY A 43 -3.98 16.85 2.05
C GLY A 43 -3.13 15.64 1.63
N LEU A 44 -2.42 15.69 0.50
CA LEU A 44 -1.51 14.61 0.07
C LEU A 44 -0.41 14.35 1.11
N ILE A 45 0.16 15.41 1.69
CA ILE A 45 1.21 15.30 2.70
C ILE A 45 0.66 14.69 3.99
N ASP A 46 -0.53 15.11 4.41
CA ASP A 46 -1.18 14.61 5.62
C ASP A 46 -1.58 13.14 5.44
N GLU A 47 -2.15 12.77 4.29
CA GLU A 47 -2.49 11.39 3.95
C GLU A 47 -1.26 10.49 3.99
N ALA A 48 -0.18 10.91 3.32
CA ALA A 48 1.05 10.13 3.26
C ALA A 48 1.67 9.89 4.65
N ARG A 49 1.60 10.90 5.54
CA ARG A 49 2.28 10.87 6.84
C ARG A 49 1.44 10.31 7.97
N GLN A 50 0.11 10.40 7.90
CA GLN A 50 -0.77 10.01 9.01
C GLN A 50 -2.15 9.51 8.58
N GLY A 51 -2.53 9.63 7.31
CA GLY A 51 -3.89 9.34 6.84
C GLY A 51 -4.04 7.99 6.11
N ARG A 52 -3.04 7.11 6.13
CA ARG A 52 -3.15 5.78 5.48
C ARG A 52 -4.12 4.87 6.24
N LEU A 53 -4.64 3.87 5.55
CA LEU A 53 -5.49 2.81 6.10
C LEU A 53 -4.74 1.48 6.13
N PHE A 54 -5.17 0.55 6.99
CA PHE A 54 -4.62 -0.80 6.97
C PHE A 54 -5.06 -1.51 5.67
N PRO A 55 -4.22 -2.42 5.10
CA PRO A 55 -4.60 -3.19 3.92
C PRO A 55 -5.96 -3.86 4.07
N GLY A 56 -6.89 -3.59 3.14
CA GLY A 56 -8.26 -4.12 3.16
C GLY A 56 -9.29 -3.23 3.87
N GLU A 57 -8.88 -2.14 4.52
CA GLU A 57 -9.81 -1.11 5.04
C GLU A 57 -10.05 0.04 4.05
N GLY A 58 -9.24 0.13 3.00
CA GLY A 58 -9.40 1.12 1.95
C GLY A 58 -10.02 0.55 0.68
N GLU A 59 -9.73 1.21 -0.43
CA GLU A 59 -10.39 1.01 -1.71
C GLU A 59 -9.39 0.91 -2.87
N LEU A 60 -8.08 0.94 -2.59
CA LEU A 60 -7.08 0.84 -3.64
C LEU A 60 -7.12 -0.55 -4.29
N PRO A 61 -6.78 -0.69 -5.59
CA PRO A 61 -6.77 -1.98 -6.28
C PRO A 61 -5.51 -2.79 -5.95
N LEU A 62 -5.29 -3.05 -4.66
CA LEU A 62 -4.05 -3.65 -4.13
C LEU A 62 -3.71 -4.99 -4.81
N LYS A 63 -4.70 -5.87 -5.03
CA LYS A 63 -4.48 -7.15 -5.71
C LYS A 63 -3.97 -6.97 -7.14
N ALA A 64 -4.50 -6.00 -7.89
CA ALA A 64 -4.05 -5.72 -9.24
C ALA A 64 -2.61 -5.20 -9.28
N PHE A 65 -2.22 -4.36 -8.30
CA PHE A 65 -0.84 -3.92 -8.15
C PHE A 65 0.09 -5.06 -7.77
N MET A 66 -0.29 -5.91 -6.81
CA MET A 66 0.50 -7.07 -6.42
C MET A 66 0.69 -8.07 -7.57
N ASP A 67 -0.35 -8.30 -8.37
CA ASP A 67 -0.28 -9.15 -9.58
C ASP A 67 0.64 -8.59 -10.68
N ALA A 68 0.95 -7.29 -10.66
CA ALA A 68 1.89 -6.67 -11.58
C ALA A 68 3.35 -6.74 -11.10
N LEU A 69 3.57 -7.09 -9.83
CA LEU A 69 4.90 -7.18 -9.23
C LEU A 69 5.46 -8.60 -9.29
N PRO A 70 6.79 -8.77 -9.18
CA PRO A 70 7.40 -10.10 -9.07
C PRO A 70 6.84 -10.86 -7.85
N ALA A 71 6.49 -12.14 -8.02
CA ALA A 71 5.86 -12.96 -6.96
C ALA A 71 6.67 -13.02 -5.65
N ALA A 72 8.00 -12.95 -5.72
CA ALA A 72 8.90 -12.99 -4.57
C ALA A 72 9.37 -11.60 -4.09
N ILE A 73 8.73 -10.51 -4.52
CA ILE A 73 9.12 -9.15 -4.11
C ILE A 73 8.99 -8.99 -2.58
N PRO A 74 10.00 -8.44 -1.89
CA PRO A 74 9.88 -8.08 -0.49
C PRO A 74 8.74 -7.07 -0.25
N VAL A 75 7.84 -7.41 0.67
CA VAL A 75 6.68 -6.57 1.07
C VAL A 75 6.94 -5.96 2.44
N GLY A 76 6.95 -4.63 2.52
CA GLY A 76 6.96 -3.88 3.77
C GLY A 76 5.57 -3.33 4.08
N ALA A 77 5.11 -3.44 5.32
CA ALA A 77 3.91 -2.73 5.75
C ALA A 77 4.27 -1.27 6.08
N GLU A 78 3.69 -0.31 5.36
CA GLU A 78 3.92 1.12 5.61
C GLU A 78 2.58 1.81 5.81
N VAL A 79 2.13 1.83 7.06
CA VAL A 79 0.80 2.33 7.41
C VAL A 79 0.86 3.43 8.47
N PRO A 80 1.31 4.66 8.12
CA PRO A 80 1.15 5.82 8.98
C PRO A 80 -0.33 6.18 9.09
N CYS A 81 -1.00 5.68 10.13
CA CYS A 81 -2.46 5.78 10.33
C CYS A 81 -2.85 6.63 11.55
N GLY A 82 -2.03 7.61 11.91
CA GLY A 82 -2.27 8.44 13.11
C GLY A 82 -3.59 9.20 13.12
N GLN A 83 -4.02 9.70 11.96
CA GLN A 83 -5.26 10.45 11.80
C GLN A 83 -6.46 9.54 11.58
N THR A 84 -6.30 8.41 10.88
CA THR A 84 -7.38 7.45 10.62
C THR A 84 -7.68 6.57 11.84
N HIS A 85 -6.68 6.32 12.68
CA HIS A 85 -6.77 5.48 13.88
C HIS A 85 -6.20 6.18 15.12
N PRO A 86 -6.80 7.31 15.54
CA PRO A 86 -6.28 8.14 16.63
C PRO A 86 -6.30 7.41 17.99
N GLY A 87 -7.19 6.43 18.16
CA GLY A 87 -7.31 5.65 19.39
C GLY A 87 -6.26 4.55 19.58
N LEU A 88 -5.45 4.24 18.55
CA LEU A 88 -4.43 3.19 18.64
C LEU A 88 -3.08 3.77 19.02
N GLY A 89 -2.40 3.14 19.99
CA GLY A 89 -1.01 3.42 20.32
C GLY A 89 -0.03 2.86 19.27
N PRO A 90 1.27 3.24 19.32
CA PRO A 90 2.26 2.80 18.33
C PRO A 90 2.37 1.28 18.17
N TRP A 91 2.31 0.52 19.27
CA TRP A 91 2.35 -0.94 19.21
C TRP A 91 1.10 -1.57 18.63
N GLU A 92 -0.08 -1.04 18.95
CA GLU A 92 -1.33 -1.54 18.38
C GLU A 92 -1.39 -1.26 16.87
N ARG A 93 -0.89 -0.10 16.43
CA ARG A 93 -0.77 0.23 15.01
C ARG A 93 0.18 -0.73 14.29
N ALA A 94 1.35 -1.00 14.86
CA ALA A 94 2.32 -1.94 14.26
C ALA A 94 1.76 -3.37 14.20
N ALA A 95 1.13 -3.84 15.28
CA ALA A 95 0.50 -5.16 15.33
C ALA A 95 -0.63 -5.29 14.31
N ARG A 96 -1.50 -4.28 14.20
CA ARG A 96 -2.62 -4.28 13.26
C ARG A 96 -2.17 -4.14 11.80
N ALA A 97 -1.15 -3.32 11.52
CA ALA A 97 -0.54 -3.27 10.19
C ALA A 97 0.05 -4.62 9.77
N CYS A 98 0.72 -5.31 10.69
CA CYS A 98 1.26 -6.64 10.44
C CYS A 98 0.15 -7.67 10.20
N ALA A 99 -0.89 -7.69 11.05
CA ALA A 99 -2.03 -8.59 10.91
C ALA A 99 -2.76 -8.38 9.58
N ALA A 100 -3.18 -7.14 9.29
CA ALA A 100 -3.90 -6.79 8.07
C ALA A 100 -3.08 -7.09 6.81
N SER A 101 -1.77 -6.81 6.83
CA SER A 101 -0.89 -7.14 5.70
C SER A 101 -0.81 -8.66 5.47
N ARG A 102 -0.72 -9.46 6.53
CA ARG A 102 -0.71 -10.93 6.43
C ARG A 102 -2.04 -11.48 5.93
N GLU A 103 -3.15 -10.96 6.43
CA GLU A 103 -4.49 -11.34 5.99
C GLU A 103 -4.69 -11.00 4.51
N PHE A 104 -4.31 -9.80 4.09
CA PHE A 104 -4.33 -9.39 2.69
C PHE A 104 -3.51 -10.34 1.82
N LEU A 105 -2.24 -10.61 2.20
CA LEU A 105 -1.35 -11.50 1.45
C LEU A 105 -1.86 -12.95 1.41
N ALA A 106 -2.49 -13.44 2.48
CA ALA A 106 -3.11 -14.77 2.49
C ALA A 106 -4.36 -14.86 1.59
N SER A 107 -5.07 -13.74 1.42
CA SER A 107 -6.24 -13.62 0.53
C SER A 107 -5.88 -13.37 -0.94
N TRP A 108 -4.63 -13.04 -1.22
CA TRP A 108 -4.10 -12.81 -2.55
C TRP A 108 -3.54 -14.12 -3.11
N GLN A 109 -4.11 -14.57 -4.22
CA GLN A 109 -3.58 -15.69 -5.00
C GLN A 109 -2.80 -15.08 -6.17
N PRO A 110 -1.47 -15.19 -6.19
CA PRO A 110 -0.68 -14.67 -7.30
C PRO A 110 -1.15 -15.31 -8.61
N SER A 111 -1.48 -14.47 -9.59
CA SER A 111 -1.86 -14.94 -10.92
C SER A 111 -0.64 -15.27 -11.81
N ARG A 112 0.58 -14.98 -11.31
CA ARG A 112 1.87 -15.26 -11.95
C ARG A 112 2.94 -15.58 -10.92
#